data_AF-A0A9Q0MYC0-F1
#
_entry.id   AF-A0A9Q0MYC0-F1
#
_cell.length_a   1.000
_cell.length_b   1.000
_cell.length_c   1.000
_cell.angle_alpha   90.00
_cell.angle_beta   90.00
_cell.angle_gamma   90.00
#
_symmetry.space_group_name_H-M   'P 1'
#
loop_
_entity.id
_entity.type
_entity.pdbx_description
1 polymer ?
#
loop_
_entity_poly.entity_id
_entity_poly.type
_entity_poly.pdbx_seq_one_letter_code
_entity_poly.pdbx_strand_id
1 'polypeptide(L)'
;MVKKTQWILLFTTFVVSVCSLVFVILAFSLDKWIQAEAESSDSLFQNSQIHYGLFSGYLTRFVFLTSPMYHKLTITCLFEENACIYSCQTEADRREDELRRLLAGNTLVSCPTIPRSFERRAYPNFTTNGDFSKAFLAKEMHPRQNANIADEVIDPGLWLTTIIFLSTTAGFSLLSAVMALVNVAFNPIEPIFSVFGLYIWNGIASGCTLLTMILWGALFGSSLSQNIAITDTLASEFSYTSNGLAQLGLCYWLLFIPMIFHASNIGLLYWRKRIIEAEPPPQTITVDKTDFTFMIY
;
A
#
# COMPACT_ATOMS: atom_id res chain seq x y z
N MET A 1 -33.79 -8.18 -27.56
CA MET A 1 -32.60 -8.92 -27.09
C MET A 1 -31.44 -7.96 -26.77
N VAL A 2 -31.17 -6.96 -27.61
CA VAL A 2 -30.01 -6.05 -27.45
C VAL A 2 -30.04 -5.19 -26.18
N LYS A 3 -31.19 -4.63 -25.79
CA LYS A 3 -31.33 -3.90 -24.51
C LYS A 3 -30.88 -4.75 -23.30
N LYS A 4 -31.25 -6.03 -23.26
CA LYS A 4 -30.83 -6.96 -22.18
C LYS A 4 -29.31 -7.10 -22.12
N THR A 5 -28.66 -7.25 -23.27
CA THR A 5 -27.19 -7.31 -23.37
C THR A 5 -26.53 -6.02 -22.87
N GLN A 6 -27.08 -4.86 -23.18
CA GLN A 6 -26.55 -3.56 -22.71
C GLN A 6 -26.60 -3.41 -21.19
N TRP A 7 -27.70 -3.84 -20.54
CA TRP A 7 -27.82 -3.83 -19.07
C TRP A 7 -26.85 -4.82 -18.42
N ILE A 8 -26.69 -6.01 -19.00
CA ILE A 8 -25.75 -7.02 -18.49
C ILE A 8 -24.33 -6.47 -18.49
N LEU A 9 -23.90 -5.76 -19.55
CA LEU A 9 -22.55 -5.19 -19.60
C LEU A 9 -22.32 -4.16 -18.49
N LEU A 10 -23.30 -3.28 -18.20
CA LEU A 10 -23.19 -2.31 -17.10
C LEU A 10 -23.21 -2.97 -15.73
N PHE A 11 -24.04 -4.00 -15.54
CA PHE A 11 -24.04 -4.78 -14.30
C PHE A 11 -22.73 -5.54 -14.09
N THR A 12 -22.13 -6.08 -15.14
CA THR A 12 -20.80 -6.69 -15.09
C THR A 12 -19.74 -5.65 -14.68
N THR A 13 -19.79 -4.43 -15.23
CA THR A 13 -18.90 -3.33 -14.82
C THR A 13 -19.03 -3.00 -13.33
N PHE A 14 -20.26 -3.03 -12.79
CA PHE A 14 -20.49 -2.88 -11.36
C PHE A 14 -19.80 -3.99 -10.55
N VAL A 15 -20.05 -5.26 -10.87
CA VAL A 15 -19.46 -6.41 -10.15
C VAL A 15 -17.93 -6.38 -10.20
N VAL A 16 -17.35 -6.14 -11.38
CA VAL A 16 -15.90 -6.05 -11.56
C VAL A 16 -15.31 -4.88 -10.76
N SER A 17 -16.00 -3.73 -10.70
CA SER A 17 -15.57 -2.58 -9.88
C SER A 17 -15.58 -2.90 -8.38
N VAL A 18 -16.59 -3.62 -7.89
CA VAL A 18 -16.66 -4.07 -6.48
C VAL A 18 -15.55 -5.06 -6.17
N CYS A 19 -15.31 -6.05 -7.04
CA CYS A 19 -14.19 -6.98 -6.89
C CYS A 19 -12.84 -6.24 -6.85
N SER A 20 -12.64 -5.25 -7.74
CA SER A 20 -11.45 -4.39 -7.75
C SER A 20 -11.27 -3.68 -6.41
N LEU A 21 -12.32 -3.05 -5.90
CA LEU A 21 -12.31 -2.36 -4.61
C LEU A 21 -11.88 -3.28 -3.46
N VAL A 22 -12.37 -4.53 -3.43
CA VAL A 22 -11.96 -5.51 -2.40
C VAL A 22 -10.46 -5.76 -2.45
N PHE A 23 -9.88 -5.99 -3.64
CA PHE A 23 -8.44 -6.20 -3.76
C PHE A 23 -7.62 -4.97 -3.36
N VAL A 24 -8.10 -3.76 -3.68
CA VAL A 24 -7.46 -2.51 -3.25
C VAL A 24 -7.49 -2.35 -1.73
N ILE A 25 -8.62 -2.64 -1.08
CA ILE A 25 -8.74 -2.60 0.39
C ILE A 25 -7.84 -3.64 1.06
N LEU A 26 -7.76 -4.85 0.50
CA LEU A 26 -6.85 -5.89 0.99
C LEU A 26 -5.39 -5.44 0.88
N ALA A 27 -4.98 -4.90 -0.27
CA ALA A 27 -3.64 -4.36 -0.43
C ALA A 27 -3.36 -3.22 0.57
N PHE A 28 -4.32 -2.33 0.82
CA PHE A 28 -4.17 -1.23 1.77
C PHE A 28 -4.02 -1.70 3.23
N SER A 29 -4.71 -2.77 3.61
CA SER A 29 -4.86 -3.19 5.02
C SER A 29 -3.85 -4.25 5.46
N LEU A 30 -3.30 -5.03 4.53
CA LEU A 30 -2.41 -6.15 4.83
C LEU A 30 -0.95 -5.69 5.01
N ASP A 31 -0.23 -6.43 5.83
CA ASP A 31 1.15 -6.17 6.24
C ASP A 31 2.19 -6.92 5.39
N LYS A 32 1.89 -7.10 4.10
CA LYS A 32 2.66 -7.95 3.16
C LYS A 32 3.12 -7.20 1.91
N TRP A 33 3.57 -5.96 2.07
CA TRP A 33 4.16 -5.17 0.98
C TRP A 33 5.62 -5.49 0.76
N ILE A 34 6.35 -5.79 1.84
CA ILE A 34 7.75 -6.23 1.82
C ILE A 34 7.88 -7.50 2.65
N GLN A 35 8.70 -8.41 2.15
CA GLN A 35 9.19 -9.57 2.87
C GLN A 35 10.71 -9.56 2.80
N ALA A 36 11.37 -9.72 3.95
CA ALA A 36 12.81 -9.74 3.99
C ALA A 36 13.35 -10.64 5.09
N GLU A 37 14.59 -11.06 4.91
CA GLU A 37 15.38 -11.73 5.92
C GLU A 37 16.53 -10.83 6.35
N ALA A 38 16.89 -10.90 7.62
CA ALA A 38 18.06 -10.22 8.17
C ALA A 38 19.02 -11.27 8.74
N GLU A 39 20.21 -11.35 8.18
CA GLU A 39 21.28 -12.25 8.62
C GLU A 39 22.05 -11.61 9.77
N SER A 40 22.29 -12.38 10.84
CA SER A 40 23.11 -11.95 11.97
C SER A 40 24.53 -12.43 11.81
N SER A 41 25.52 -11.58 12.14
CA SER A 41 26.92 -12.03 12.23
C SER A 41 27.24 -12.80 13.53
N ASP A 42 26.29 -12.85 14.47
CA ASP A 42 26.46 -13.52 15.75
C ASP A 42 25.86 -14.93 15.72
N SER A 43 26.70 -15.93 16.02
CA SER A 43 26.36 -17.35 16.07
C SER A 43 25.23 -17.73 17.03
N LEU A 44 24.87 -16.84 17.97
CA LEU A 44 23.76 -17.05 18.91
C LEU A 44 22.38 -16.75 18.31
N PHE A 45 22.34 -16.00 17.21
CA PHE A 45 21.11 -15.54 16.58
C PHE A 45 20.94 -16.21 15.21
N GLN A 46 19.73 -16.70 14.95
CA GLN A 46 19.36 -17.17 13.61
C GLN A 46 18.80 -16.00 12.78
N ASN A 47 18.70 -16.21 11.47
CA ASN A 47 18.15 -15.23 10.54
C ASN A 47 16.77 -14.75 11.00
N SER A 48 16.60 -13.44 11.10
CA SER A 48 15.34 -12.83 11.49
C SER A 48 14.46 -12.61 10.26
N GLN A 49 13.14 -12.74 10.43
CA GLN A 49 12.17 -12.52 9.36
C GLN A 49 11.41 -11.22 9.58
N ILE A 50 11.32 -10.42 8.53
CA ILE A 50 10.63 -9.13 8.53
C ILE A 50 9.53 -9.16 7.50
N HIS A 51 8.35 -8.70 7.92
CA HIS A 51 7.27 -8.37 7.00
C HIS A 51 6.62 -7.06 7.41
N TYR A 52 6.36 -6.16 6.46
CA TYR A 52 5.57 -4.98 6.73
C TYR A 52 4.71 -4.55 5.54
N GLY A 53 3.62 -3.86 5.85
CA GLY A 53 2.70 -3.24 4.91
C GLY A 53 3.04 -1.77 4.65
N LEU A 54 2.02 -0.94 4.44
CA LEU A 54 2.20 0.51 4.30
C LEU A 54 2.36 1.23 5.64
N PHE A 55 1.78 0.70 6.72
CA PHE A 55 1.69 1.40 8.01
C PHE A 55 2.34 0.64 9.16
N SER A 56 2.27 -0.68 9.11
CA SER A 56 2.74 -1.55 10.19
C SER A 56 3.24 -2.87 9.65
N GLY A 57 3.98 -3.57 10.49
CA GLY A 57 4.48 -4.90 10.20
C GLY A 57 4.89 -5.62 11.47
N TYR A 58 5.68 -6.66 11.28
CA TYR A 58 6.23 -7.44 12.36
C TYR A 58 7.65 -7.92 12.02
N LEU A 59 8.45 -8.00 13.07
CA LEU A 59 9.77 -8.58 13.10
C LEU A 59 9.71 -9.85 13.95
N THR A 60 10.18 -10.96 13.38
CA THR A 60 10.33 -12.23 14.09
C THR A 60 11.81 -12.51 14.26
N ARG A 61 12.28 -12.50 15.51
CA ARG A 61 13.65 -12.82 15.86
C ARG A 61 13.75 -14.26 16.35
N PHE A 62 14.74 -14.97 15.84
CA PHE A 62 15.04 -16.34 16.25
C PHE A 62 16.34 -16.36 17.05
N VAL A 63 16.26 -16.80 18.31
CA VAL A 63 17.41 -16.93 19.19
C VAL A 63 17.65 -18.43 19.41
N PHE A 64 18.90 -18.87 19.31
CA PHE A 64 19.25 -20.29 19.39
C PHE A 64 18.68 -20.94 20.66
N LEU A 65 18.03 -22.10 20.50
CA LEU A 65 17.41 -22.89 21.58
C LEU A 65 16.27 -22.23 22.37
N THR A 66 15.70 -21.12 21.89
CA THR A 66 14.54 -20.45 22.53
C THR A 66 13.39 -20.23 21.56
N SER A 67 12.22 -19.86 22.10
CA SER A 67 11.04 -19.53 21.28
C SER A 67 11.26 -18.22 20.50
N PRO A 68 10.71 -18.11 19.29
CA PRO A 68 10.81 -16.88 18.50
C PRO A 68 10.14 -15.71 19.22
N MET A 69 10.77 -14.53 19.13
CA MET A 69 10.23 -13.28 19.67
C MET A 69 9.60 -12.45 18.56
N TYR A 70 8.41 -11.91 18.83
CA TYR A 70 7.64 -11.11 17.89
C TYR A 70 7.60 -9.65 18.35
N HIS A 71 8.02 -8.75 17.47
CA HIS A 71 7.97 -7.31 17.69
C HIS A 71 7.07 -6.67 16.61
N LYS A 72 6.14 -5.82 17.05
CA LYS A 72 5.30 -5.04 16.13
C LYS A 72 6.12 -3.86 15.62
N LEU A 73 6.13 -3.67 14.30
CA LEU A 73 6.75 -2.53 13.65
C LEU A 73 5.68 -1.53 13.24
N THR A 74 5.96 -0.24 13.42
CA THR A 74 5.09 0.85 12.98
C THR A 74 5.93 1.92 12.29
N ILE A 75 5.47 2.38 11.13
CA ILE A 75 6.18 3.43 10.40
C ILE A 75 6.14 4.75 11.17
N THR A 76 7.26 5.46 11.17
CA THR A 76 7.42 6.77 11.78
C THR A 76 8.23 7.64 10.83
N CYS A 77 7.74 8.83 10.57
CA CYS A 77 8.27 9.73 9.54
C CYS A 77 8.53 11.10 10.13
N LEU A 78 9.73 11.62 9.87
CA LEU A 78 10.10 13.00 10.12
C LEU A 78 10.22 13.70 8.76
N PHE A 79 9.24 14.54 8.45
CA PHE A 79 9.16 15.22 7.16
C PHE A 79 10.17 16.36 7.02
N GLU A 80 10.63 16.97 8.12
CA GLU A 80 11.64 18.03 8.05
C GLU A 80 13.01 17.48 7.60
N GLU A 81 13.29 16.22 7.97
CA GLU A 81 14.53 15.51 7.69
C GLU A 81 14.41 14.53 6.52
N ASN A 82 13.25 14.49 5.84
CA ASN A 82 12.96 13.60 4.71
C ASN A 82 13.26 12.11 4.98
N ALA A 83 12.95 11.63 6.19
CA ALA A 83 13.26 10.26 6.58
C ALA A 83 12.07 9.56 7.24
N CYS A 84 11.83 8.32 6.85
CA CYS A 84 10.93 7.40 7.51
C CYS A 84 11.63 6.08 7.83
N ILE A 85 11.24 5.47 8.95
CA ILE A 85 11.69 4.13 9.35
C ILE A 85 10.53 3.32 9.93
N TYR A 86 10.71 2.00 9.96
CA TYR A 86 9.90 1.10 10.76
C TYR A 86 10.51 0.92 12.14
N SER A 87 9.84 1.46 13.16
CA SER A 87 10.26 1.38 14.55
C SER A 87 9.45 0.33 15.32
N CYS A 88 10.11 -0.34 16.26
CA CYS A 88 9.52 -1.31 17.18
C CYS A 88 9.08 -0.71 18.53
N GLN A 89 9.24 0.60 18.74
CA GLN A 89 8.82 1.25 19.99
C GLN A 89 7.29 1.34 20.08
N THR A 90 6.76 1.28 21.31
CA THR A 90 5.31 1.28 21.57
C THR A 90 4.68 2.68 21.53
N GLU A 91 5.40 3.68 22.02
CA GLU A 91 4.92 5.08 22.13
C GLU A 91 5.35 5.88 20.89
N ALA A 92 4.50 6.80 20.42
CA ALA A 92 4.80 7.62 19.23
C ALA A 92 6.03 8.51 19.46
N ASP A 93 6.09 9.21 20.59
CA ASP A 93 7.21 10.09 20.95
C ASP A 93 8.55 9.35 20.95
N ARG A 94 8.56 8.10 21.46
CA ARG A 94 9.77 7.27 21.47
C ARG A 94 10.22 6.85 20.07
N ARG A 95 9.28 6.63 19.15
CA ARG A 95 9.60 6.30 17.75
C ARG A 95 10.24 7.49 17.04
N GLU A 96 9.73 8.70 17.29
CA GLU A 96 10.30 9.93 16.73
C GLU A 96 11.69 10.21 17.33
N ASP A 97 11.85 10.08 18.63
CA ASP A 97 13.14 10.21 19.31
C ASP A 97 14.16 9.18 18.80
N GLU A 98 13.73 7.93 18.55
CA GLU A 98 14.57 6.89 17.96
C GLU A 98 15.06 7.29 16.56
N LEU A 99 14.16 7.77 15.70
CA LEU A 99 14.52 8.25 14.36
C LEU A 99 15.46 9.46 14.42
N ARG A 100 15.22 10.43 15.31
CA ARG A 100 16.13 11.58 15.49
C ARG A 100 17.52 11.14 15.94
N ARG A 101 17.61 10.16 16.84
CA ARG A 101 18.89 9.60 17.31
C ARG A 101 19.61 8.83 16.23
N LEU A 102 18.88 8.04 15.43
CA LEU A 102 19.41 7.35 14.26
C LEU A 102 20.07 8.32 13.28
N LEU A 103 19.37 9.40 12.93
CA LEU A 103 19.88 10.43 12.02
C LEU A 103 21.08 11.18 12.60
N ALA A 104 21.12 11.37 13.92
CA ALA A 104 22.25 11.97 14.63
C ALA A 104 23.47 11.03 14.80
N GLY A 105 23.36 9.75 14.40
CA GLY A 105 24.41 8.76 14.57
C GLY A 105 24.63 8.30 16.02
N ASN A 106 23.63 8.48 16.88
CA ASN A 106 23.69 8.11 18.29
C ASN A 106 23.29 6.65 18.53
N THR A 107 23.70 6.11 19.69
CA THR A 107 23.38 4.75 20.13
C THR A 107 21.88 4.55 20.34
N LEU A 108 21.40 3.34 20.06
CA LEU A 108 19.98 3.09 19.90
C LEU A 108 19.39 2.31 21.07
N VAL A 109 18.10 2.56 21.30
CA VAL A 109 17.33 1.87 22.32
C VAL A 109 16.83 0.57 21.70
N SER A 110 17.27 -0.58 22.23
CA SER A 110 16.77 -1.88 21.78
C SER A 110 15.25 -1.97 21.90
N CYS A 111 14.62 -2.71 20.98
CA CYS A 111 13.19 -2.97 21.02
C CYS A 111 12.76 -3.50 22.40
N PRO A 112 11.67 -2.98 22.98
CA PRO A 112 11.17 -3.49 24.25
C PRO A 112 10.86 -4.98 24.10
N THR A 113 11.60 -5.81 24.86
CA THR A 113 11.25 -7.21 25.05
C THR A 113 10.09 -7.22 26.04
N ILE A 114 8.94 -7.76 25.62
CA ILE A 114 7.79 -7.92 26.52
C ILE A 114 7.85 -9.34 27.10
N PRO A 115 8.38 -9.55 28.33
CA PRO A 115 8.11 -10.78 29.06
C PRO A 115 6.65 -10.77 29.54
N ARG A 116 5.95 -11.91 29.36
CA ARG A 116 4.53 -12.10 29.72
C ARG A 116 4.16 -11.87 31.20
N SER A 117 5.09 -11.50 32.07
CA SER A 117 4.91 -11.46 33.54
C SER A 117 4.95 -10.10 34.21
N PHE A 118 5.09 -8.97 33.47
CA PHE A 118 5.28 -7.65 34.11
C PHE A 118 4.32 -6.57 33.61
N GLU A 119 3.03 -6.89 33.58
CA GLU A 119 1.93 -5.91 33.52
C GLU A 119 1.64 -5.29 34.90
N ARG A 120 2.68 -5.01 35.69
CA ARG A 120 2.50 -4.29 36.95
C ARG A 120 3.61 -3.29 37.19
N ARG A 121 3.14 -2.03 37.22
CA ARG A 121 3.72 -0.86 37.88
C ARG A 121 4.29 0.16 36.88
N ALA A 122 3.51 1.22 36.75
CA ALA A 122 3.87 2.60 36.42
C ALA A 122 5.36 2.93 36.57
N TYR A 123 5.84 3.79 35.67
CA TYR A 123 7.08 4.58 35.71
C TYR A 123 7.75 4.61 37.09
N PRO A 124 9.07 4.38 37.13
CA PRO A 124 9.90 5.50 37.56
C PRO A 124 11.20 5.64 36.76
N ASN A 125 11.70 6.87 36.73
CA ASN A 125 13.02 7.29 36.26
C ASN A 125 14.12 6.28 36.62
N PHE A 126 14.88 5.81 35.62
CA PHE A 126 16.09 5.03 35.88
C PHE A 126 17.32 5.83 35.49
N THR A 127 17.95 6.39 36.52
CA THR A 127 19.32 6.84 36.52
C THR A 127 20.25 5.63 36.45
N THR A 128 21.27 5.78 35.61
CA THR A 128 22.43 4.90 35.43
C THR A 128 23.01 4.41 36.74
N ASN A 129 23.19 3.08 36.87
CA ASN A 129 24.42 2.39 37.32
C ASN A 129 24.10 0.93 37.64
N GLY A 130 24.77 -0.03 36.99
CA GLY A 130 24.63 -1.45 37.33
C GLY A 130 25.16 -2.43 36.27
N ASP A 131 26.48 -2.45 36.10
CA ASP A 131 27.37 -3.59 35.78
C ASP A 131 26.80 -4.95 35.31
N PHE A 132 26.03 -4.99 34.22
CA PHE A 132 25.91 -6.19 33.36
C PHE A 132 26.28 -5.92 31.89
N SER A 133 26.73 -4.71 31.56
CA SER A 133 26.95 -4.27 30.17
C SER A 133 28.42 -4.30 29.70
N LYS A 134 29.36 -4.79 30.52
CA LYS A 134 30.80 -4.66 30.22
C LYS A 134 31.44 -5.86 29.50
N ALA A 135 30.73 -6.98 29.35
CA ALA A 135 31.24 -8.14 28.58
C ALA A 135 30.83 -8.13 27.09
N PHE A 136 29.87 -7.29 26.70
CA PHE A 136 29.42 -7.14 25.30
C PHE A 136 30.10 -5.96 24.58
N LEU A 137 30.83 -5.11 25.33
CA LEU A 137 31.54 -3.92 24.81
C LEU A 137 33.04 -4.17 24.63
N ALA A 138 33.41 -5.24 23.92
CA ALA A 138 34.81 -5.47 23.54
C ALA A 138 34.97 -6.15 22.17
N LYS A 139 33.96 -6.10 21.30
CA LYS A 139 34.19 -6.35 19.88
C LYS A 139 34.48 -5.00 19.24
N GLU A 140 35.68 -4.86 18.69
CA GLU A 140 36.06 -3.70 17.89
C GLU A 140 35.00 -3.48 16.82
N MET A 141 34.16 -2.48 17.07
CA MET A 141 33.11 -2.02 16.18
C MET A 141 33.82 -1.19 15.11
N HIS A 142 33.91 -1.69 13.89
CA HIS A 142 34.29 -0.84 12.77
C HIS A 142 33.19 0.23 12.62
N PRO A 143 33.49 1.52 12.85
CA PRO A 143 32.54 2.56 12.48
C PRO A 143 32.32 2.46 10.98
N ARG A 144 31.07 2.25 10.54
CA ARG A 144 30.67 2.33 9.13
C ARG A 144 30.75 3.81 8.73
N GLN A 145 31.98 4.28 8.47
CA GLN A 145 32.34 5.68 8.63
C GLN A 145 31.88 6.62 7.51
N ASN A 146 31.20 6.14 6.45
CA ASN A 146 30.85 6.98 5.29
C ASN A 146 29.58 6.56 4.52
N ALA A 147 28.70 5.72 5.10
CA ALA A 147 27.39 5.47 4.47
C ALA A 147 26.42 6.53 5.01
N ASN A 148 25.92 7.41 4.14
CA ASN A 148 24.87 8.34 4.54
C ASN A 148 23.64 7.50 4.87
N ILE A 149 23.26 7.44 6.15
CA ILE A 149 22.03 6.76 6.63
C ILE A 149 20.79 7.25 5.84
N ALA A 150 20.84 8.49 5.36
CA ALA A 150 19.84 9.10 4.48
C ALA A 150 19.55 8.30 3.19
N ASP A 151 20.50 7.52 2.69
CA ASP A 151 20.32 6.72 1.47
C ASP A 151 19.62 5.36 1.77
N GLU A 152 19.63 4.92 3.03
CA GLU A 152 19.08 3.64 3.50
C GLU A 152 17.71 3.77 4.20
N VAL A 153 17.19 4.99 4.38
CA VAL A 153 15.86 5.27 4.95
C VAL A 153 14.78 5.37 3.87
N ILE A 154 13.51 5.29 4.29
CA ILE A 154 12.36 5.47 3.39
C ILE A 154 12.15 6.96 3.14
N ASP A 155 12.04 7.34 1.86
CA ASP A 155 11.60 8.69 1.48
C ASP A 155 10.12 8.91 1.84
N PRO A 156 9.80 9.89 2.71
CA PRO A 156 8.43 10.15 3.15
C PRO A 156 7.50 10.58 2.02
N GLY A 157 8.01 11.27 1.01
CA GLY A 157 7.25 11.74 -0.13
C GLY A 157 6.80 10.58 -1.02
N LEU A 158 7.69 9.65 -1.36
CA LEU A 158 7.35 8.45 -2.12
C LEU A 158 6.36 7.56 -1.36
N TRP A 159 6.55 7.38 -0.06
CA TRP A 159 5.63 6.62 0.78
C TRP A 159 4.23 7.28 0.84
N LEU A 160 4.17 8.59 1.13
CA LEU A 160 2.91 9.33 1.25
C LEU A 160 2.15 9.38 -0.07
N THR A 161 2.85 9.65 -1.18
CA THR A 161 2.23 9.67 -2.51
C THR A 161 1.68 8.30 -2.90
N THR A 162 2.36 7.21 -2.56
CA THR A 162 1.86 5.84 -2.74
C THR A 162 0.52 5.65 -2.02
N ILE A 163 0.40 6.12 -0.77
CA ILE A 163 -0.86 6.04 0.00
C ILE A 163 -1.97 6.89 -0.63
N ILE A 164 -1.65 8.11 -1.07
CA ILE A 164 -2.62 9.01 -1.68
C ILE A 164 -3.17 8.42 -2.98
N PHE A 165 -2.30 7.91 -3.86
CA PHE A 165 -2.73 7.30 -5.12
C PHE A 165 -3.53 6.02 -4.88
N LEU A 166 -3.14 5.17 -3.92
CA LEU A 166 -3.89 3.97 -3.58
C LEU A 166 -5.28 4.30 -2.99
N SER A 167 -5.37 5.32 -2.14
CA SER A 167 -6.63 5.82 -1.59
C SER A 167 -7.53 6.41 -2.69
N THR A 168 -6.93 7.11 -3.65
CA THR A 168 -7.60 7.66 -4.81
C THR A 168 -8.15 6.55 -5.71
N THR A 169 -7.39 5.49 -5.95
CA THR A 169 -7.87 4.28 -6.62
C THR A 169 -9.10 3.73 -5.91
N ALA A 170 -9.05 3.51 -4.60
CA ALA A 170 -10.18 2.97 -3.85
C ALA A 170 -11.43 3.85 -4.00
N GLY A 171 -11.27 5.17 -3.89
CA GLY A 171 -12.35 6.14 -4.08
C GLY A 171 -12.98 6.06 -5.48
N PHE A 172 -12.16 6.01 -6.54
CA PHE A 172 -12.66 5.90 -7.90
C PHE A 172 -13.21 4.51 -8.25
N SER A 173 -12.71 3.43 -7.64
CA SER A 173 -13.30 2.09 -7.76
C SER A 173 -14.72 2.07 -7.16
N LEU A 174 -14.91 2.69 -6.00
CA LEU A 174 -16.23 2.83 -5.38
C LEU A 174 -17.15 3.73 -6.23
N LEU A 175 -16.66 4.87 -6.70
CA LEU A 175 -17.42 5.78 -7.56
C LEU A 175 -17.85 5.08 -8.87
N SER A 176 -16.95 4.31 -9.48
CA SER A 176 -17.25 3.48 -10.66
C SER A 176 -18.37 2.47 -10.38
N ALA A 177 -18.33 1.77 -9.24
CA ALA A 177 -19.36 0.81 -8.85
C ALA A 177 -20.72 1.50 -8.67
N VAL A 178 -20.78 2.59 -7.90
CA VAL A 178 -22.03 3.34 -7.67
C VAL A 178 -22.59 3.87 -8.98
N MET A 179 -21.76 4.49 -9.81
CA MET A 179 -22.21 5.05 -11.09
C MET A 179 -22.64 3.96 -12.07
N ALA A 180 -22.02 2.79 -12.06
CA ALA A 180 -22.46 1.67 -12.89
C ALA A 180 -23.87 1.22 -12.48
N LEU A 181 -24.15 1.14 -11.18
CA LEU A 181 -25.48 0.82 -10.66
C LEU A 181 -26.52 1.91 -10.98
N VAL A 182 -26.15 3.19 -10.85
CA VAL A 182 -27.01 4.32 -11.24
C VAL A 182 -27.35 4.27 -12.72
N ASN A 183 -26.38 3.95 -13.59
CA ASN A 183 -26.63 3.74 -15.02
C ASN A 183 -27.52 2.51 -15.26
N VAL A 184 -27.50 1.51 -14.37
CA VAL A 184 -28.43 0.36 -14.40
C VAL A 184 -29.85 0.71 -13.90
N ALA A 185 -30.03 1.74 -13.09
CA ALA A 185 -31.34 2.09 -12.53
C ALA A 185 -32.03 3.24 -13.28
N PHE A 186 -31.31 4.32 -13.56
CA PHE A 186 -31.91 5.62 -13.85
C PHE A 186 -31.59 6.19 -15.24
N ASN A 187 -30.61 5.64 -15.96
CA ASN A 187 -30.15 6.17 -17.27
C ASN A 187 -29.97 7.70 -17.28
N PRO A 188 -29.08 8.26 -16.45
CA PRO A 188 -28.88 9.71 -16.36
C PRO A 188 -28.37 10.30 -17.67
N ILE A 189 -28.77 11.55 -17.96
CA ILE A 189 -28.39 12.26 -19.20
C ILE A 189 -27.11 13.09 -19.05
N GLU A 190 -26.73 13.45 -17.83
CA GLU A 190 -25.55 14.28 -17.58
C GLU A 190 -24.26 13.49 -17.88
N PRO A 191 -23.30 14.07 -18.64
CA PRO A 191 -22.11 13.34 -19.11
C PRO A 191 -21.30 12.66 -18.00
N ILE A 192 -21.15 13.31 -16.85
CA ILE A 192 -20.34 12.81 -15.73
C ILE A 192 -21.00 11.64 -14.98
N PHE A 193 -22.33 11.58 -14.98
CA PHE A 193 -23.11 10.49 -14.38
C PHE A 193 -23.46 9.40 -15.40
N SER A 194 -23.31 9.69 -16.69
CA SER A 194 -23.55 8.74 -17.78
C SER A 194 -22.42 7.71 -17.93
N VAL A 195 -22.58 6.82 -18.92
CA VAL A 195 -21.57 5.85 -19.37
C VAL A 195 -20.22 6.50 -19.70
N PHE A 196 -20.21 7.77 -20.14
CA PHE A 196 -18.98 8.51 -20.38
C PHE A 196 -18.15 8.69 -19.10
N GLY A 197 -18.79 9.01 -17.97
CA GLY A 197 -18.14 9.10 -16.67
C GLY A 197 -17.47 7.78 -16.25
N LEU A 198 -18.08 6.63 -16.55
CA LEU A 198 -17.50 5.32 -16.24
C LEU A 198 -16.15 5.08 -16.91
N TYR A 199 -15.92 5.61 -18.12
CA TYR A 199 -14.60 5.56 -18.75
C TYR A 199 -13.57 6.38 -17.96
N ILE A 200 -13.96 7.58 -17.52
CA ILE A 200 -13.08 8.48 -16.76
C ILE A 200 -12.72 7.85 -15.41
N TRP A 201 -13.71 7.38 -14.63
CA TRP A 201 -13.46 6.82 -13.30
C TRP A 201 -12.61 5.55 -13.34
N ASN A 202 -12.86 4.64 -14.28
CA ASN A 202 -12.02 3.45 -14.45
C ASN A 202 -10.62 3.80 -14.99
N GLY A 203 -10.51 4.81 -15.86
CA GLY A 203 -9.23 5.31 -16.36
C GLY A 203 -8.36 5.88 -15.25
N ILE A 204 -8.93 6.75 -14.40
CA ILE A 204 -8.23 7.32 -13.24
C ILE A 204 -7.84 6.21 -12.27
N ALA A 205 -8.74 5.30 -11.90
CA ALA A 205 -8.42 4.20 -11.00
C ALA A 205 -7.28 3.31 -11.53
N SER A 206 -7.30 2.98 -12.83
CA SER A 206 -6.23 2.22 -13.47
C SER A 206 -4.89 2.98 -13.44
N GLY A 207 -4.91 4.26 -13.82
CA GLY A 207 -3.72 5.12 -13.81
C GLY A 207 -3.12 5.32 -12.42
N CYS A 208 -3.95 5.59 -11.41
CA CYS A 208 -3.50 5.73 -10.02
C CYS A 208 -2.95 4.41 -9.45
N THR A 209 -3.53 3.27 -9.82
CA THR A 209 -2.99 1.95 -9.45
C THR A 209 -1.61 1.72 -10.06
N LEU A 210 -1.46 2.03 -11.35
CA LEU A 210 -0.16 1.94 -12.03
C LEU A 210 0.89 2.86 -11.40
N LEU A 211 0.52 4.11 -11.09
CA LEU A 211 1.41 5.05 -10.41
C LEU A 211 1.82 4.54 -9.02
N THR A 212 0.88 3.98 -8.25
CA THR A 212 1.17 3.36 -6.94
C THR A 212 2.25 2.28 -7.07
N MET A 213 2.13 1.41 -8.08
CA MET A 213 3.11 0.37 -8.33
C MET A 213 4.47 0.92 -8.77
N ILE A 214 4.50 1.93 -9.63
CA ILE A 214 5.75 2.58 -10.08
C ILE A 214 6.45 3.24 -8.88
N LEU A 215 5.72 3.99 -8.05
CA LEU A 215 6.27 4.70 -6.89
C LEU A 215 6.85 3.72 -5.86
N TRP A 216 6.10 2.69 -5.48
CA TRP A 216 6.59 1.68 -4.54
C TRP A 216 7.74 0.85 -5.13
N GLY A 217 7.66 0.50 -6.42
CA GLY A 217 8.72 -0.21 -7.12
C GLY A 217 10.02 0.61 -7.19
N ALA A 218 9.92 1.93 -7.40
CA ALA A 218 11.06 2.84 -7.37
C ALA A 218 11.66 2.93 -5.97
N LEU A 219 10.83 3.11 -4.93
CA LEU A 219 11.28 3.11 -3.53
C LEU A 219 11.98 1.79 -3.14
N PHE A 220 11.48 0.66 -3.64
CA PHE A 220 12.10 -0.63 -3.43
C PHE A 220 13.47 -0.74 -4.13
N GLY A 221 13.54 -0.33 -5.39
CA GLY A 221 14.77 -0.37 -6.17
C GLY A 221 15.86 0.56 -5.63
N SER A 222 15.49 1.71 -5.07
CA SER A 222 16.45 2.69 -4.56
C SER A 222 16.99 2.33 -3.17
N SER A 223 16.11 1.96 -2.24
CA SER A 223 16.45 1.92 -0.81
C SER A 223 16.13 0.55 -0.20
N LEU A 224 14.90 0.06 -0.37
CA LEU A 224 14.44 -1.13 0.38
C LEU A 224 15.07 -2.45 -0.05
N SER A 225 15.62 -2.54 -1.27
CA SER A 225 16.33 -3.72 -1.75
C SER A 225 17.68 -3.93 -1.05
N GLN A 226 18.32 -2.84 -0.61
CA GLN A 226 19.61 -2.87 0.08
C GLN A 226 19.45 -2.86 1.59
N ASN A 227 18.51 -2.07 2.12
CA ASN A 227 18.21 -2.04 3.54
C ASN A 227 16.71 -1.86 3.75
N ILE A 228 16.11 -2.72 4.57
CA ILE A 228 14.66 -2.72 4.81
C ILE A 228 14.14 -1.60 5.70
N ALA A 229 14.98 -0.61 6.00
CA ALA A 229 14.66 0.60 6.75
C ALA A 229 14.05 0.34 8.16
N ILE A 230 14.57 -0.67 8.88
CA ILE A 230 14.23 -0.95 10.28
C ILE A 230 15.37 -0.53 11.20
N THR A 231 15.04 -0.02 12.38
CA THR A 231 16.02 0.42 13.40
C THR A 231 17.19 -0.54 13.54
N ASP A 232 16.93 -1.86 13.62
CA ASP A 232 17.98 -2.88 13.77
C ASP A 232 18.92 -3.04 12.58
N THR A 233 18.46 -2.78 11.36
CA THR A 233 19.28 -2.91 10.14
C THR A 233 19.98 -1.62 9.77
N LEU A 234 19.51 -0.46 10.26
CA LEU A 234 20.21 0.82 10.14
C LEU A 234 21.25 1.05 11.24
N ALA A 235 21.04 0.45 12.41
CA ALA A 235 21.96 0.54 13.53
C ALA A 235 23.32 -0.08 13.21
N SER A 236 24.40 0.66 13.42
CA SER A 236 25.76 0.09 13.42
C SER A 236 26.04 -0.82 14.63
N GLU A 237 25.22 -0.71 15.69
CA GLU A 237 25.39 -1.46 16.94
C GLU A 237 24.94 -2.91 16.82
N PHE A 238 23.99 -3.20 15.93
CA PHE A 238 23.53 -4.55 15.69
C PHE A 238 24.15 -5.08 14.40
N SER A 239 24.78 -6.26 14.48
CA SER A 239 25.38 -6.89 13.29
C SER A 239 24.34 -7.63 12.44
N TYR A 240 23.25 -6.96 12.08
CA TYR A 240 22.25 -7.49 11.15
C TYR A 240 22.38 -6.84 9.77
N THR A 241 22.40 -7.66 8.72
CA THR A 241 22.37 -7.18 7.33
C THR A 241 21.18 -7.78 6.60
N SER A 242 20.42 -6.95 5.89
CA SER A 242 19.32 -7.37 5.01
C SER A 242 19.64 -7.16 3.53
N ASN A 243 20.92 -6.95 3.20
CA ASN A 243 21.33 -6.53 1.86
C ASN A 243 21.03 -7.60 0.81
N GLY A 244 20.16 -7.27 -0.14
CA GLY A 244 19.73 -8.17 -1.20
C GLY A 244 18.80 -9.30 -0.75
N LEU A 245 18.39 -9.31 0.52
CA LEU A 245 17.50 -10.33 1.10
C LEU A 245 16.03 -9.86 1.15
N ALA A 246 15.76 -8.64 0.71
CA ALA A 246 14.41 -8.09 0.62
C ALA A 246 13.75 -8.43 -0.71
N GLN A 247 12.45 -8.68 -0.66
CA GLN A 247 11.60 -8.98 -1.81
C GLN A 247 10.27 -8.24 -1.71
N LEU A 248 9.70 -7.89 -2.87
CA LEU A 248 8.36 -7.33 -2.98
C LEU A 248 7.33 -8.39 -2.54
N GLY A 249 6.51 -8.03 -1.57
CA GLY A 249 5.52 -8.91 -0.97
C GLY A 249 4.22 -9.03 -1.78
N LEU A 250 3.33 -9.89 -1.29
CA LEU A 250 2.06 -10.23 -1.93
C LEU A 250 1.20 -9.00 -2.27
N CYS A 251 1.10 -8.01 -1.38
CA CYS A 251 0.22 -6.85 -1.57
C CYS A 251 0.61 -6.02 -2.80
N TYR A 252 1.91 -5.93 -3.09
CA TYR A 252 2.39 -5.24 -4.29
C TYR A 252 1.91 -5.95 -5.56
N TRP A 253 2.10 -7.27 -5.65
CA TRP A 253 1.67 -8.07 -6.80
C TRP A 253 0.14 -8.14 -6.94
N LEU A 254 -0.58 -8.04 -5.81
CA LEU A 254 -2.04 -8.04 -5.79
C LEU A 254 -2.62 -6.86 -6.58
N LEU A 255 -1.91 -5.72 -6.70
CA LEU A 255 -2.36 -4.53 -7.42
C LEU A 255 -2.45 -4.70 -8.94
N PHE A 256 -1.85 -5.75 -9.51
CA PHE A 256 -2.08 -6.08 -10.92
C PHE A 256 -3.55 -6.46 -11.19
N ILE A 257 -4.23 -7.07 -10.22
CA ILE A 257 -5.62 -7.52 -10.35
C ILE A 257 -6.58 -6.32 -10.55
N PRO A 258 -6.62 -5.30 -9.65
CA PRO A 258 -7.47 -4.14 -9.85
C PRO A 258 -7.10 -3.34 -11.12
N MET A 259 -5.82 -3.28 -11.50
CA MET A 259 -5.41 -2.68 -12.77
C MET A 259 -6.06 -3.39 -13.98
N ILE A 260 -6.02 -4.72 -14.02
CA ILE A 260 -6.66 -5.52 -15.08
C ILE A 260 -8.19 -5.38 -15.04
N PHE A 261 -8.80 -5.33 -13.86
CA PHE A 261 -10.24 -5.14 -13.73
C PHE A 261 -10.70 -3.79 -14.26
N HIS A 262 -9.99 -2.70 -13.95
CA HIS A 262 -10.31 -1.39 -14.49
C HIS A 262 -10.08 -1.28 -16.01
N ALA A 263 -9.02 -1.91 -16.54
CA ALA A 263 -8.82 -2.03 -17.99
C ALA A 263 -9.93 -2.86 -18.66
N SER A 264 -10.36 -3.95 -18.02
CA SER A 264 -11.45 -4.80 -18.50
C SER A 264 -12.79 -4.05 -18.51
N ASN A 265 -13.07 -3.23 -17.49
CA ASN A 265 -14.24 -2.36 -17.47
C ASN A 265 -14.26 -1.41 -18.68
N ILE A 266 -13.13 -0.76 -19.00
CA ILE A 266 -13.03 0.08 -20.21
C ILE A 266 -13.33 -0.74 -21.47
N GLY A 267 -12.80 -1.97 -21.56
CA GLY A 267 -13.10 -2.89 -22.66
C GLY A 267 -14.58 -3.26 -22.78
N LEU A 268 -15.25 -3.54 -21.65
CA LEU A 268 -16.69 -3.84 -21.59
C LEU A 268 -17.54 -2.65 -22.04
N LEU A 269 -17.17 -1.43 -21.62
CA LEU A 269 -17.86 -0.22 -22.03
C LEU A 269 -17.65 0.04 -23.53
N TYR A 270 -16.45 -0.22 -24.06
CA TYR A 270 -16.15 -0.09 -25.47
C TYR A 270 -16.95 -1.09 -26.30
N TRP A 271 -17.04 -2.34 -25.83
CA TRP A 271 -17.92 -3.35 -26.42
C TRP A 271 -19.37 -2.84 -26.43
N ARG A 272 -19.89 -2.36 -25.30
CA ARG A 272 -21.25 -1.81 -25.23
C ARG A 272 -21.47 -0.72 -26.28
N LYS A 273 -20.52 0.19 -26.46
CA LYS A 273 -20.59 1.24 -27.48
C LYS A 273 -20.68 0.65 -28.90
N ARG A 274 -19.82 -0.32 -29.24
CA ARG A 274 -19.83 -1.01 -30.54
C ARG A 274 -21.17 -1.70 -30.84
N ILE A 275 -21.80 -2.32 -29.84
CA ILE A 275 -23.13 -2.95 -30.01
C ILE A 275 -24.18 -1.89 -30.36
N ILE A 276 -24.15 -0.72 -29.70
CA ILE A 276 -25.12 0.36 -29.93
C ILE A 276 -24.92 0.98 -31.32
N GLU A 277 -23.68 1.22 -31.73
CA GLU A 277 -23.35 1.78 -33.05
C GLU A 277 -23.69 0.83 -34.21
N ALA A 278 -23.76 -0.47 -33.96
CA ALA A 278 -24.17 -1.46 -34.94
C ALA A 278 -25.70 -1.52 -35.16
N GLU A 279 -26.50 -0.85 -34.33
CA GLU A 279 -27.95 -0.76 -34.54
C GLU A 279 -28.27 0.26 -35.65
N PRO A 280 -29.14 -0.07 -36.62
CA PRO A 280 -29.60 0.91 -37.60
C PRO A 280 -30.34 2.07 -36.90
N PRO A 281 -30.24 3.31 -37.41
CA PRO A 281 -30.91 4.45 -36.81
C PRO A 281 -32.41 4.17 -36.68
N PRO A 282 -33.05 4.57 -35.58
CA PRO A 282 -34.49 4.36 -35.39
C PRO A 282 -35.23 4.97 -36.57
N GLN A 283 -36.13 4.18 -37.19
CA GLN A 283 -36.95 4.67 -38.29
C GLN A 283 -37.84 5.80 -37.75
N THR A 284 -37.49 7.04 -38.07
CA THR A 284 -38.34 8.19 -37.81
C THR A 284 -39.50 8.11 -38.78
N ILE A 285 -40.65 7.60 -38.33
CA ILE A 285 -41.89 7.74 -39.08
C ILE A 285 -42.23 9.23 -39.03
N THR A 286 -41.85 9.96 -40.08
CA THR A 286 -42.37 11.29 -40.33
C THR A 286 -43.83 11.13 -40.69
N VAL A 287 -44.71 11.30 -39.70
CA VAL A 287 -46.16 11.38 -39.94
C VAL A 287 -46.39 12.65 -40.75
N ASP A 288 -46.75 12.48 -42.02
CA ASP A 288 -47.04 13.60 -42.90
C ASP A 288 -48.33 14.27 -42.41
N LYS A 289 -48.28 15.57 -42.14
CA LYS A 289 -49.42 16.32 -41.55
C LYS A 289 -50.61 16.44 -42.51
N THR A 290 -50.43 16.05 -43.77
CA THR A 290 -51.43 16.05 -44.83
C THR A 290 -52.48 14.95 -44.66
N ASP A 291 -52.16 13.83 -44.00
CA ASP A 291 -53.08 12.70 -43.83
C ASP A 291 -54.20 12.94 -42.80
N PHE A 292 -54.08 13.94 -41.91
CA PHE A 292 -55.12 14.29 -40.94
C PHE A 292 -56.16 15.30 -41.44
N THR A 293 -56.00 15.85 -42.65
CA THR A 293 -56.92 16.87 -43.19
C THR A 293 -58.17 16.26 -43.84
N PHE A 294 -58.24 14.94 -44.05
CA PHE A 294 -59.34 14.29 -44.77
C PHE A 294 -60.45 13.67 -43.90
N MET A 295 -60.42 13.83 -42.57
CA MET A 295 -61.38 13.18 -41.65
C MET A 295 -62.28 14.17 -40.88
N ILE A 296 -62.46 15.39 -41.39
CA ILE A 296 -63.43 16.35 -40.84
C ILE A 296 -64.19 17.01 -42.00
N TYR A 297 -65.21 16.33 -42.51
CA TYR A 297 -66.34 16.92 -43.23
C TYR A 297 -67.61 16.15 -42.89
#